data_AF-A0A0P9CVW0-F1
#
_entry.id   AF-A0A0P9CVW0-F1
#
_cell.length_a   1.000
_cell.length_b   1.000
_cell.length_c   1.000
_cell.angle_alpha   90.00
_cell.angle_beta   90.00
_cell.angle_gamma   90.00
#
_symmetry.space_group_name_H-M   'P 1'
#
loop_
_entity.id
_entity.type
_entity.pdbx_description
1 polymer ?
#
loop_
_entity_poly.entity_id
_entity_poly.type
_entity_poly.pdbx_seq_one_letter_code
_entity_poly.pdbx_strand_id
1 'polypeptide(L)'
;MWWVTMPETRTFADLRARGWRPFPECLTAGFVGALPLIGRFAQVFPALVVGRRSAGKTVLLRFLAAQAALHGINLVVWDCAGRLLDGRAAAGATIASTWPEIDTLAGVLDAELSARQQGHVRGGPPMVLIVDDWPDIAVHCPRARRTVTRLITSGASLDLYIALAGCLLAANDFEPWALIGRSLVERAAARSSLAASPRAAASIGMVPHLRGHPA
;
A
#
# COMPACT_ATOMS: atom_id res chain seq x y z
N MET A 1 -5.95 34.67 13.24
CA MET A 1 -5.11 33.47 13.31
C MET A 1 -6.05 32.28 13.53
N TRP A 2 -6.48 31.62 12.45
CA TRP A 2 -7.47 30.54 12.53
C TRP A 2 -6.75 29.23 12.83
N TRP A 3 -6.92 28.73 14.05
CA TRP A 3 -6.55 27.36 14.38
C TRP A 3 -7.56 26.45 13.67
N VAL A 4 -7.15 25.81 12.58
CA VAL A 4 -7.92 24.72 11.99
C VAL A 4 -7.83 23.55 12.98
N THR A 5 -8.85 23.43 13.84
CA THR A 5 -9.03 22.26 14.70
C THR A 5 -9.31 21.06 13.80
N MET A 6 -8.30 20.22 13.58
CA MET A 6 -8.46 18.97 12.84
C MET A 6 -9.39 18.04 13.64
N PRO A 7 -10.36 17.37 12.98
CA PRO A 7 -11.33 16.53 13.67
C PRO A 7 -10.67 15.34 14.38
N GLU A 8 -11.32 14.85 15.45
CA GLU A 8 -10.92 13.66 16.18
C GLU A 8 -10.69 12.46 15.25
N THR A 9 -9.67 11.69 15.59
CA THR A 9 -9.17 10.49 14.91
C THR A 9 -10.24 9.41 14.88
N ARG A 10 -10.67 8.97 13.69
CA ARG A 10 -11.76 7.98 13.50
C ARG A 10 -11.20 6.65 13.01
N THR A 11 -11.71 5.54 13.53
CA THR A 11 -11.34 4.21 13.05
C THR A 11 -12.02 3.87 11.71
N PHE A 12 -11.49 2.90 10.97
CA PHE A 12 -12.17 2.38 9.76
C PHE A 12 -13.57 1.81 10.07
N ALA A 13 -13.74 1.22 11.26
CA ALA A 13 -15.03 0.76 11.74
C ALA A 13 -16.00 1.94 11.97
N ASP A 14 -15.52 3.05 12.53
CA ASP A 14 -16.32 4.27 12.73
C ASP A 14 -16.74 4.88 11.40
N LEU A 15 -15.83 4.91 10.42
CA LEU A 15 -16.16 5.34 9.06
C LEU A 15 -17.27 4.47 8.48
N ARG A 16 -17.12 3.14 8.55
CA ARG A 16 -18.14 2.19 8.07
C ARG A 16 -19.49 2.31 8.78
N ALA A 17 -19.48 2.49 10.11
CA ALA A 17 -20.66 2.65 10.94
C ALA A 17 -21.41 3.95 10.61
N ARG A 18 -20.68 5.01 10.27
CA ARG A 18 -21.24 6.31 9.82
C ARG A 18 -21.66 6.32 8.35
N GLY A 19 -21.75 5.16 7.72
CA GLY A 19 -22.24 5.03 6.36
C GLY A 19 -21.18 5.25 5.28
N TRP A 20 -19.88 5.32 5.61
CA TRP A 20 -18.85 5.22 4.58
C TRP A 20 -19.03 3.89 3.84
N ARG A 21 -19.00 3.98 2.52
CA ARG A 21 -19.06 2.84 1.60
C ARG A 21 -17.92 3.01 0.60
N PRO A 22 -17.28 1.91 0.18
CA PRO A 22 -16.38 1.95 -0.96
C PRO A 22 -17.14 2.51 -2.17
N PHE A 23 -16.55 3.48 -2.86
CA PHE A 23 -17.12 4.04 -4.09
C PHE A 23 -16.85 3.07 -5.23
N PRO A 24 -17.83 2.76 -6.10
CA PRO A 24 -17.60 1.87 -7.23
C PRO A 24 -16.34 2.29 -8.01
N GLU A 25 -15.42 1.33 -8.21
CA GLU A 25 -14.18 1.51 -8.98
C GLU A 25 -13.19 2.56 -8.41
N CYS A 26 -13.42 3.07 -7.20
CA CYS A 26 -12.62 4.15 -6.60
C CYS A 26 -12.18 3.82 -5.18
N LEU A 27 -10.99 4.30 -4.83
CA LEU A 27 -10.40 4.24 -3.49
C LEU A 27 -10.41 5.61 -2.83
N THR A 28 -10.62 5.61 -1.52
CA THR A 28 -10.31 6.76 -0.66
C THR A 28 -8.82 6.73 -0.32
N ALA A 29 -8.05 7.69 -0.81
CA ALA A 29 -6.61 7.81 -0.56
C ALA A 29 -6.29 8.49 0.78
N GLY A 30 -7.25 9.24 1.34
CA GLY A 30 -7.11 9.96 2.60
C GLY A 30 -8.26 10.94 2.81
N PHE A 31 -8.09 11.89 3.73
CA PHE A 31 -9.08 12.93 4.01
C PHE A 31 -8.41 14.30 4.09
N VAL A 32 -9.08 15.33 3.56
CA VAL A 32 -8.74 16.76 3.77
C VAL A 32 -9.85 17.35 4.63
N GLY A 33 -9.55 17.56 5.92
CA GLY A 33 -10.58 17.84 6.91
C GLY A 33 -11.57 16.67 7.01
N ALA A 34 -12.85 16.92 6.72
CA ALA A 34 -13.88 15.88 6.70
C ALA A 34 -14.13 15.29 5.30
N LEU A 35 -13.50 15.83 4.25
CA LEU A 35 -13.74 15.43 2.87
C LEU A 35 -12.81 14.29 2.45
N PRO A 36 -13.33 13.18 1.92
CA PRO A 36 -12.48 12.11 1.40
C PRO A 36 -11.78 12.54 0.11
N LEU A 37 -10.49 12.24 0.00
CA LEU A 37 -9.77 12.26 -1.27
C LEU A 37 -10.01 10.95 -1.98
N ILE A 38 -10.70 10.99 -3.13
CA ILE A 38 -11.15 9.80 -3.86
C ILE A 38 -10.48 9.79 -5.24
N GLY A 39 -10.04 8.62 -5.68
CA GLY A 39 -9.55 8.41 -7.05
C GLY A 39 -9.76 6.97 -7.51
N ARG A 40 -9.73 6.73 -8.83
CA ARG A 40 -9.74 5.36 -9.38
C ARG A 40 -8.48 4.61 -8.97
N PHE A 41 -8.52 3.27 -8.97
CA PHE A 41 -7.37 2.43 -8.66
C PHE A 41 -6.08 2.83 -9.40
N ALA A 42 -6.16 2.98 -10.72
CA ALA A 42 -5.04 3.40 -11.56
C ALA A 42 -4.58 4.86 -11.35
N GLN A 43 -5.40 5.68 -10.67
CA GLN A 43 -5.03 7.05 -10.30
C GLN A 43 -4.37 7.08 -8.91
N VAL A 44 -4.82 6.23 -7.99
CA VAL A 44 -4.26 6.13 -6.64
C VAL A 44 -2.94 5.37 -6.65
N PHE A 45 -2.84 4.31 -7.44
CA PHE A 45 -1.67 3.46 -7.53
C PHE A 45 -0.79 3.79 -8.74
N PRO A 46 0.54 3.67 -8.63
CA PRO A 46 1.31 3.20 -7.47
C PRO A 46 1.29 4.20 -6.30
N ALA A 47 1.17 3.70 -5.07
CA ALA A 47 1.17 4.52 -3.86
C ALA A 47 2.48 4.31 -3.07
N LEU A 48 3.21 5.40 -2.80
CA LEU A 48 4.37 5.39 -1.93
C LEU A 48 4.02 6.06 -0.61
N VAL A 49 4.14 5.31 0.49
CA VAL A 49 3.81 5.78 1.83
C VAL A 49 5.10 6.04 2.61
N VAL A 50 5.52 7.31 2.64
CA VAL A 50 6.74 7.74 3.32
C VAL A 50 6.41 8.52 4.58
N GLY A 51 7.16 8.28 5.64
CA GLY A 51 6.99 8.98 6.90
C GLY A 51 7.94 8.46 7.97
N ARG A 52 8.17 9.28 9.01
CA ARG A 52 9.01 8.90 10.16
C ARG A 52 8.52 7.60 10.82
N ARG A 53 9.35 7.02 11.69
CA ARG A 53 8.94 5.89 12.53
C ARG A 53 7.67 6.26 13.30
N SER A 54 6.73 5.32 13.41
CA SER A 54 5.44 5.51 14.08
C SER A 54 4.53 6.60 13.49
N ALA A 55 4.80 7.04 12.25
CA ALA A 55 3.90 7.96 11.54
C ALA A 55 2.64 7.28 10.97
N GLY A 56 2.46 5.98 11.27
CA GLY A 56 1.32 5.14 10.89
C GLY A 56 1.20 4.82 9.41
N LYS A 57 2.35 4.54 8.77
CA LYS A 57 2.44 3.99 7.42
C LYS A 57 1.69 2.65 7.29
N THR A 58 1.95 1.72 8.20
CA THR A 58 1.28 0.42 8.29
C THR A 58 -0.24 0.58 8.39
N VAL A 59 -0.72 1.57 9.14
CA VAL A 59 -2.16 1.88 9.28
C VAL A 59 -2.76 2.31 7.94
N LEU A 60 -2.08 3.20 7.20
CA LEU A 60 -2.53 3.61 5.88
C LEU A 60 -2.52 2.44 4.88
N LEU A 61 -1.50 1.59 4.91
CA LEU A 61 -1.45 0.38 4.08
C LEU A 61 -2.61 -0.58 4.40
N ARG A 62 -2.94 -0.79 5.68
CA ARG A 62 -4.12 -1.56 6.11
C ARG A 62 -5.41 -0.98 5.55
N PHE A 63 -5.55 0.35 5.58
CA PHE A 63 -6.72 1.03 5.04
C PHE A 63 -6.85 0.84 3.52
N LEU A 64 -5.75 0.94 2.76
CA LEU A 64 -5.76 0.68 1.31
C LEU A 64 -6.06 -0.80 1.00
N ALA A 65 -5.46 -1.73 1.75
CA ALA A 65 -5.69 -3.17 1.61
C ALA A 65 -7.16 -3.55 1.90
N ALA A 66 -7.74 -3.00 2.97
CA ALA A 66 -9.14 -3.24 3.33
C ALA A 66 -10.10 -2.76 2.23
N GLN A 67 -9.84 -1.60 1.64
CA GLN A 67 -10.65 -1.10 0.53
C GLN A 67 -10.52 -1.99 -0.71
N ALA A 68 -9.30 -2.38 -1.09
CA ALA A 68 -9.09 -3.27 -2.22
C ALA A 68 -9.80 -4.63 -2.04
N ALA A 69 -9.75 -5.22 -0.83
CA ALA A 69 -10.50 -6.43 -0.50
C ALA A 69 -12.02 -6.23 -0.64
N LEU A 70 -12.57 -5.09 -0.19
CA LEU A 70 -13.99 -4.77 -0.36
C LEU A 70 -14.40 -4.63 -1.83
N HIS A 71 -13.46 -4.34 -2.72
CA HIS A 71 -13.65 -4.32 -4.17
C HIS A 71 -13.43 -5.68 -4.85
N GLY A 72 -13.17 -6.75 -4.08
CA GLY A 72 -12.91 -8.08 -4.62
C GLY A 72 -11.57 -8.20 -5.35
N ILE A 73 -10.62 -7.30 -5.06
CA ILE A 73 -9.27 -7.33 -5.64
C ILE A 73 -8.42 -8.30 -4.83
N ASN A 74 -7.66 -9.14 -5.51
CA ASN A 74 -6.76 -10.08 -4.85
C ASN A 74 -5.62 -9.33 -4.16
N LEU A 75 -5.38 -9.66 -2.89
CA LEU A 75 -4.31 -9.05 -2.12
C LEU A 75 -3.07 -9.95 -2.13
N VAL A 76 -1.91 -9.36 -2.40
CA VAL A 76 -0.61 -9.94 -2.07
C VAL A 76 0.05 -9.03 -1.04
N VAL A 77 0.49 -9.59 0.08
CA VAL A 77 1.03 -8.83 1.21
C VAL A 77 2.43 -9.31 1.53
N TRP A 78 3.39 -8.38 1.59
CA TRP A 78 4.74 -8.62 2.10
C TRP A 78 4.90 -7.89 3.42
N ASP A 79 5.06 -8.66 4.49
CA ASP A 79 5.01 -8.15 5.87
C ASP A 79 5.94 -8.96 6.79
N CYS A 80 7.25 -8.70 6.71
CA CYS A 80 8.23 -9.37 7.58
C CYS A 80 7.99 -9.13 9.07
N ALA A 81 7.39 -7.99 9.43
CA ALA A 81 7.14 -7.61 10.81
C ALA A 81 5.83 -8.21 11.37
N GLY A 82 4.98 -8.81 10.53
CA GLY A 82 3.68 -9.36 10.92
C GLY A 82 2.67 -8.31 11.40
N ARG A 83 2.85 -7.03 11.00
CA ARG A 83 2.06 -5.90 11.50
C ARG A 83 0.97 -5.45 10.55
N LEU A 84 0.84 -5.93 9.32
CA LEU A 84 -0.21 -5.48 8.41
C LEU A 84 -1.54 -6.17 8.72
N LEU A 85 -1.57 -7.50 8.75
CA LEU A 85 -2.82 -8.26 8.92
C LEU A 85 -2.85 -9.07 10.23
N ASP A 86 -2.08 -8.64 11.22
CA ASP A 86 -1.85 -9.37 12.48
C ASP A 86 -1.48 -10.85 12.22
N GLY A 87 -0.76 -11.10 11.14
CA GLY A 87 -0.34 -12.43 10.67
C GLY A 87 -1.47 -13.34 10.14
N ARG A 88 -2.68 -12.83 9.92
CA ARG A 88 -3.83 -13.66 9.51
C ARG A 88 -4.15 -13.48 8.02
N ALA A 89 -4.08 -14.58 7.27
CA ALA A 89 -4.58 -14.63 5.90
C ALA A 89 -6.11 -14.48 5.90
N ALA A 90 -6.61 -13.42 5.27
CA ALA A 90 -8.02 -13.27 4.94
C ALA A 90 -8.32 -14.02 3.62
N ALA A 91 -9.58 -14.40 3.40
CA ALA A 91 -9.98 -14.98 2.11
C ALA A 91 -9.65 -14.00 0.97
N GLY A 92 -8.94 -14.48 -0.06
CA GLY A 92 -8.46 -13.65 -1.18
C GLY A 92 -7.16 -12.88 -0.93
N ALA A 93 -6.47 -13.14 0.19
CA ALA A 93 -5.16 -12.56 0.50
C ALA A 93 -4.06 -13.62 0.60
N THR A 94 -2.97 -13.41 -0.13
CA THR A 94 -1.72 -14.17 -0.01
C THR A 94 -0.72 -13.34 0.79
N ILE A 95 -0.19 -13.90 1.89
CA ILE A 95 0.76 -13.21 2.77
C ILE A 95 2.11 -13.93 2.69
N ALA A 96 3.18 -13.17 2.50
CA ALA A 96 4.56 -13.60 2.74
C ALA A 96 5.15 -12.79 3.90
N SER A 97 5.67 -13.52 4.89
CA SER A 97 6.23 -12.96 6.11
C SER A 97 7.72 -13.25 6.27
N THR A 98 8.32 -14.02 5.35
CA THR A 98 9.75 -14.33 5.35
C THR A 98 10.40 -13.93 4.02
N TRP A 99 11.70 -13.61 4.04
CA TRP A 99 12.43 -13.25 2.81
C TRP A 99 12.34 -14.31 1.70
N PRO A 100 12.44 -15.63 1.97
CA PRO A 100 12.28 -16.65 0.93
C PRO A 100 10.86 -16.70 0.32
N GLU A 101 9.82 -16.50 1.14
CA GLU A 101 8.44 -16.41 0.66
C GLU A 101 8.24 -15.17 -0.22
N ILE A 102 8.78 -14.03 0.21
CA ILE A 102 8.71 -12.77 -0.54
C ILE A 102 9.41 -12.93 -1.89
N ASP A 103 10.61 -13.51 -1.93
CA ASP A 103 11.35 -13.69 -3.20
C ASP A 103 10.61 -14.65 -4.15
N THR A 104 10.01 -15.72 -3.59
CA THR A 104 9.16 -16.65 -4.36
C THR A 104 7.94 -15.95 -4.94
N LEU A 105 7.19 -15.20 -4.12
CA LEU A 105 6.02 -14.45 -4.58
C LEU A 105 6.38 -13.31 -5.54
N ALA A 106 7.52 -12.65 -5.34
CA ALA A 106 8.04 -11.67 -6.29
C ALA A 106 8.23 -12.31 -7.68
N GLY A 107 8.66 -13.58 -7.72
CA GLY A 107 8.75 -14.35 -8.94
C GLY A 107 7.42 -14.66 -9.60
N VAL A 108 6.43 -15.05 -8.82
CA VAL A 108 5.06 -15.29 -9.31
C VAL A 108 4.46 -14.02 -9.90
N LEU A 109 4.60 -12.89 -9.19
CA LEU A 109 4.13 -11.59 -9.66
C LEU A 109 4.87 -11.10 -10.92
N ASP A 110 6.19 -11.33 -11.02
CA ASP A 110 6.97 -10.98 -12.21
C ASP A 110 6.55 -11.80 -13.44
N ALA A 111 6.23 -13.08 -13.23
CA ALA A 111 5.70 -13.96 -14.28
C ALA A 111 4.30 -13.50 -14.73
N GLU A 112 3.41 -13.19 -13.79
CA GLU A 112 2.08 -12.65 -14.11
C GLU A 112 2.15 -11.33 -14.89
N LEU A 113 3.01 -10.40 -14.44
CA LEU A 113 3.26 -9.14 -15.15
C LEU A 113 3.65 -9.40 -16.61
N SER A 114 4.56 -10.35 -16.81
CA SER A 114 5.06 -10.71 -18.14
C SER A 114 3.97 -11.35 -19.00
N ALA A 115 3.17 -12.25 -18.41
CA ALA A 115 2.08 -12.93 -19.09
C ALA A 115 0.97 -11.95 -19.53
N ARG A 116 0.60 -11.00 -18.67
CA ARG A 116 -0.36 -9.92 -19.03
C ARG A 116 0.21 -8.99 -20.09
N GLN A 117 1.47 -8.59 -19.97
CA GLN A 117 2.12 -7.70 -20.93
C GLN A 117 2.23 -8.32 -22.33
N GLN A 118 2.44 -9.64 -22.42
CA GLN A 118 2.50 -10.38 -23.69
C GLN A 118 1.11 -10.73 -24.24
N GLY A 119 0.03 -10.39 -23.54
CA GLY A 119 -1.34 -10.76 -23.92
C GLY A 119 -1.63 -12.26 -23.83
N HIS A 120 -0.76 -13.03 -23.16
CA HIS A 120 -0.94 -14.47 -22.94
C HIS A 120 -2.11 -14.78 -21.99
N VAL A 121 -2.52 -13.81 -21.17
CA VAL A 121 -3.70 -13.87 -20.31
C VAL A 121 -4.67 -12.78 -20.75
N ARG A 122 -5.92 -13.14 -21.08
CA ARG A 122 -6.99 -12.20 -21.47
C ARG A 122 -7.58 -11.48 -20.25
N GLY A 123 -6.73 -10.78 -19.50
CA GLY A 123 -7.10 -10.23 -18.20
C GLY A 123 -7.21 -11.32 -17.15
N GLY A 124 -6.59 -11.07 -16.00
CA GLY A 124 -6.82 -11.82 -14.77
C GLY A 124 -7.57 -10.92 -13.78
N PRO A 125 -8.07 -11.47 -12.66
CA PRO A 125 -8.60 -10.62 -11.61
C PRO A 125 -7.56 -9.56 -11.22
N PRO A 126 -8.00 -8.32 -10.95
CA PRO A 126 -7.09 -7.27 -10.49
C PRO A 126 -6.39 -7.72 -9.22
N MET A 127 -5.11 -7.34 -9.10
CA MET A 127 -4.32 -7.65 -7.92
C MET A 127 -3.65 -6.40 -7.37
N VAL A 128 -3.47 -6.34 -6.06
CA VAL A 128 -2.67 -5.29 -5.42
C VAL A 128 -1.62 -5.91 -4.51
N LEU A 129 -0.38 -5.48 -4.71
CA LEU A 129 0.73 -5.78 -3.82
C LEU A 129 0.80 -4.70 -2.72
N ILE A 130 0.77 -5.13 -1.46
CA ILE A 130 0.96 -4.28 -0.28
C ILE A 130 2.28 -4.66 0.38
N VAL A 131 3.17 -3.70 0.56
CA VAL A 131 4.52 -3.94 1.10
C VAL A 131 4.79 -3.02 2.29
N ASP A 132 4.94 -3.55 3.50
CA ASP A 132 5.44 -2.78 4.65
C ASP A 132 6.98 -2.88 4.74
N ASP A 133 7.61 -1.85 5.32
CA ASP A 133 9.06 -1.78 5.55
C ASP A 133 9.93 -2.13 4.31
N TRP A 134 9.60 -1.53 3.16
CA TRP A 134 10.30 -1.77 1.88
C TRP A 134 11.83 -1.70 1.94
N PRO A 135 12.47 -0.71 2.62
CA PRO A 135 13.93 -0.65 2.65
C PRO A 135 14.60 -1.91 3.19
N ASP A 136 13.97 -2.60 4.14
CA ASP A 136 14.48 -3.87 4.66
C ASP A 136 14.33 -4.99 3.62
N ILE A 137 13.15 -5.11 3.01
CA ILE A 137 12.87 -6.09 1.96
C ILE A 137 13.79 -5.89 0.75
N ALA A 138 14.02 -4.65 0.33
CA ALA A 138 14.84 -4.32 -0.83
C ALA A 138 16.28 -4.81 -0.66
N VAL A 139 16.84 -4.69 0.54
CA VAL A 139 18.20 -5.16 0.86
C VAL A 139 18.31 -6.69 0.75
N HIS A 140 17.28 -7.40 1.17
CA HIS A 140 17.32 -8.87 1.30
C HIS A 140 16.74 -9.63 0.12
N CYS A 141 15.93 -9.00 -0.73
CA CYS A 141 15.20 -9.65 -1.83
C CYS A 141 15.44 -8.93 -3.18
N PRO A 142 16.54 -9.24 -3.91
CA PRO A 142 16.83 -8.61 -5.19
C PRO A 142 15.73 -8.80 -6.24
N ARG A 143 15.09 -9.97 -6.28
CA ARG A 143 13.97 -10.22 -7.20
C ARG A 143 12.78 -9.32 -6.89
N ALA A 144 12.52 -9.06 -5.61
CA ALA A 144 11.48 -8.14 -5.18
C ALA A 144 11.72 -6.72 -5.72
N ARG A 145 12.97 -6.23 -5.74
CA ARG A 145 13.32 -4.92 -6.31
C ARG A 145 12.90 -4.80 -7.76
N ARG A 146 13.21 -5.82 -8.57
CA ARG A 146 12.79 -5.89 -9.98
C ARG A 146 11.26 -5.89 -10.12
N THR A 147 10.57 -6.77 -9.41
CA THR A 147 9.10 -6.89 -9.50
C THR A 147 8.40 -5.61 -9.08
N VAL A 148 8.78 -5.02 -7.94
CA VAL A 148 8.23 -3.75 -7.44
C VAL A 148 8.47 -2.62 -8.44
N THR A 149 9.67 -2.56 -9.00
CA THR A 149 10.01 -1.55 -10.00
C THR A 149 9.11 -1.66 -11.24
N ARG A 150 8.87 -2.88 -11.75
CA ARG A 150 7.94 -3.12 -12.87
C ARG A 150 6.48 -2.81 -12.53
N LEU A 151 6.03 -3.14 -11.32
CA LEU A 151 4.68 -2.79 -10.86
C LEU A 151 4.47 -1.27 -10.84
N ILE A 152 5.45 -0.51 -10.37
CA ILE A 152 5.38 0.96 -10.31
C ILE A 152 5.38 1.58 -11.72
N THR A 153 6.11 1.00 -12.67
CA THR A 153 6.24 1.56 -14.01
C THR A 153 5.05 1.23 -14.91
N SER A 154 4.57 -0.01 -14.90
CA SER A 154 3.63 -0.54 -15.88
C SER A 154 2.48 -1.37 -15.29
N GLY A 155 2.46 -1.60 -13.97
CA GLY A 155 1.47 -2.49 -13.35
C GLY A 155 0.03 -2.00 -13.53
N ALA A 156 -0.22 -0.69 -13.36
CA ALA A 156 -1.57 -0.12 -13.41
C ALA A 156 -2.27 -0.33 -14.77
N SER A 157 -1.55 -0.35 -15.89
CA SER A 157 -2.13 -0.66 -17.22
C SER A 157 -2.45 -2.14 -17.42
N LEU A 158 -2.07 -2.99 -16.47
CA LEU A 158 -2.23 -4.44 -16.49
C LEU A 158 -3.11 -4.92 -15.33
N ASP A 159 -3.82 -4.03 -14.64
CA ASP A 159 -4.60 -4.31 -13.42
C ASP A 159 -3.77 -4.95 -12.29
N LEU A 160 -2.50 -4.57 -12.20
CA LEU A 160 -1.56 -4.97 -11.17
C LEU A 160 -1.07 -3.74 -10.41
N TYR A 161 -1.61 -3.54 -9.22
CA TYR A 161 -1.42 -2.33 -8.43
C TYR A 161 -0.40 -2.55 -7.32
N ILE A 162 0.15 -1.47 -6.77
CA ILE A 162 1.11 -1.54 -5.66
C ILE A 162 0.98 -0.37 -4.69
N ALA A 163 1.05 -0.69 -3.41
CA ALA A 163 1.28 0.24 -2.32
C ALA A 163 2.48 -0.24 -1.49
N LEU A 164 3.46 0.63 -1.24
CA LEU A 164 4.60 0.28 -0.40
C LEU A 164 4.96 1.38 0.59
N ALA A 165 5.42 0.98 1.77
CA ALA A 165 5.81 1.88 2.84
C ALA A 165 7.30 1.80 3.18
N GLY A 166 7.88 2.94 3.57
CA GLY A 166 9.24 3.04 4.05
C GLY A 166 9.49 4.31 4.87
N CYS A 167 10.48 4.30 5.76
CA CYS A 167 10.90 5.53 6.46
C CYS A 167 11.56 6.52 5.51
N LEU A 168 12.38 5.99 4.61
CA LEU A 168 13.01 6.65 3.47
C LEU A 168 12.84 5.68 2.29
N LEU A 169 12.72 6.21 1.08
CA LEU A 169 12.77 5.43 -0.15
C LEU A 169 13.88 6.03 -1.01
N ALA A 170 14.99 5.31 -1.13
CA ALA A 170 16.12 5.73 -1.96
C ALA A 170 15.95 5.16 -3.37
N ALA A 171 16.51 5.85 -4.36
CA ALA A 171 16.55 5.32 -5.73
C ALA A 171 17.23 3.93 -5.77
N ASN A 172 18.26 3.73 -4.93
CA ASN A 172 19.00 2.47 -4.83
C ASN A 172 18.18 1.30 -4.28
N ASP A 173 17.01 1.54 -3.68
CA ASP A 173 16.10 0.47 -3.25
C ASP A 173 15.40 -0.17 -4.46
N PHE A 174 15.51 0.42 -5.66
CA PHE A 174 14.90 -0.03 -6.90
C PHE A 174 15.96 -0.44 -7.93
N GLU A 175 15.55 -1.11 -9.00
CA GLU A 175 16.48 -1.60 -10.03
C GLU A 175 17.02 -0.46 -10.93
N PRO A 176 18.35 -0.29 -11.09
CA PRO A 176 18.95 0.85 -11.79
C PRO A 176 18.52 1.00 -13.25
N TRP A 177 18.41 -0.09 -13.99
CA TRP A 177 18.04 -0.08 -15.42
C TRP A 177 16.60 0.40 -15.66
N ALA A 178 15.75 0.37 -14.63
CA ALA A 178 14.40 0.89 -14.70
C ALA A 178 14.26 2.32 -14.16
N LEU A 179 15.37 2.92 -13.69
CA LEU A 179 15.48 4.30 -13.21
C LEU A 179 16.05 5.25 -14.27
N ILE A 180 16.13 4.83 -15.53
CA ILE A 180 16.60 5.70 -16.63
C ILE A 180 15.62 6.88 -16.77
N GLY A 181 16.04 8.07 -16.30
CA GLY A 181 15.22 9.29 -16.25
C GLY A 181 15.10 9.90 -14.84
N ARG A 182 13.95 10.52 -14.53
CA ARG A 182 13.64 11.02 -13.16
C ARG A 182 13.56 9.85 -12.17
N SER A 183 13.85 10.11 -10.90
CA SER A 183 13.80 9.05 -9.88
C SER A 183 12.38 8.46 -9.81
N LEU A 184 12.29 7.14 -9.64
CA LEU A 184 11.00 6.44 -9.58
C LEU A 184 10.19 6.88 -8.35
N VAL A 185 10.89 7.30 -7.29
CA VAL A 185 10.32 7.99 -6.14
C VAL A 185 9.68 9.32 -6.54
N GLU A 186 10.34 10.18 -7.32
CA GLU A 186 9.74 11.42 -7.83
C GLU A 186 8.55 11.17 -8.76
N ARG A 187 8.62 10.18 -9.64
CA ARG A 187 7.51 9.85 -10.56
C ARG A 187 6.28 9.33 -9.82
N ALA A 188 6.48 8.50 -8.81
CA ALA A 188 5.39 7.97 -7.99
C ALA A 188 4.89 9.00 -6.96
N ALA A 189 5.77 9.85 -6.42
CA ALA A 189 5.39 10.97 -5.57
C ALA A 189 4.58 12.03 -6.34
N ALA A 190 4.87 12.24 -7.63
CA ALA A 190 4.09 13.10 -8.51
C ALA A 190 2.70 12.53 -8.83
N ARG A 191 2.47 11.23 -8.64
CA ARG A 191 1.17 10.58 -8.83
C ARG A 191 0.38 10.49 -7.53
N SER A 192 1.01 10.04 -6.44
CA SER A 192 0.39 9.86 -5.11
C SER A 192 1.44 9.72 -4.00
N SER A 193 2.11 10.80 -3.58
CA SER A 193 2.82 10.80 -2.29
C SER A 193 1.82 11.00 -1.16
N LEU A 194 1.43 9.92 -0.49
CA LEU A 194 0.65 10.03 0.73
C LEU A 194 1.63 10.15 1.89
N ALA A 195 1.91 11.39 2.29
CA ALA A 195 2.69 11.64 3.50
C ALA A 195 1.92 11.10 4.70
N ALA A 196 2.36 9.95 5.23
CA ALA A 196 1.89 9.46 6.51
C ALA A 196 2.44 10.43 7.57
N SER A 197 1.62 11.38 8.01
CA SER A 197 1.87 12.07 9.27
C SER A 197 1.27 11.23 10.39
N PRO A 198 1.86 11.22 11.61
CA PRO A 198 1.23 10.59 12.77
C PRO A 198 -0.23 11.01 12.95
N ARG A 199 -0.59 12.23 12.50
CA ARG A 199 -1.94 12.80 12.52
C ARG A 199 -2.83 12.30 11.37
N ALA A 200 -2.29 12.10 10.17
CA ALA A 200 -2.99 11.53 9.03
C ALA A 200 -3.24 10.02 9.22
N ALA A 201 -2.28 9.32 9.84
CA ALA A 201 -2.49 7.95 10.24
C ALA A 201 -3.41 7.80 11.45
N ALA A 202 -3.37 8.75 12.40
CA ALA A 202 -4.36 8.78 13.46
C ALA A 202 -5.76 9.09 12.91
N SER A 203 -5.90 9.93 11.87
CA SER A 203 -7.19 10.11 11.17
C SER A 203 -7.65 8.87 10.38
N ILE A 204 -6.80 7.85 10.22
CA ILE A 204 -7.03 6.65 9.39
C ILE A 204 -6.98 5.32 10.19
N GLY A 205 -6.53 5.28 11.45
CA GLY A 205 -6.53 4.06 12.28
C GLY A 205 -6.82 4.34 13.75
N MET A 206 -7.81 3.66 14.34
CA MET A 206 -7.63 2.32 14.95
C MET A 206 -6.52 2.37 16.01
N VAL A 207 -6.90 2.77 17.22
CA VAL A 207 -6.07 2.71 18.42
C VAL A 207 -5.82 1.23 18.75
N PRO A 208 -4.57 0.75 18.91
CA PRO A 208 -4.36 -0.47 19.67
C PRO A 208 -4.73 -0.17 21.11
N HIS A 209 -5.75 -0.84 21.63
CA HIS A 209 -6.07 -0.86 23.05
C HIS A 209 -4.83 -1.27 23.85
N LEU A 210 -4.10 -0.29 24.38
CA LEU A 210 -3.41 -0.48 25.64
C LEU A 210 -4.48 -0.29 26.72
N ARG A 211 -5.11 -1.40 27.10
CA ARG A 211 -5.91 -1.47 28.32
C ARG A 211 -5.02 -0.99 29.48
N GLY A 212 -5.46 0.06 30.17
CA GLY A 212 -5.28 0.17 31.62
C GLY A 212 -5.92 -1.06 32.26
N HIS A 213 -5.31 -1.66 33.27
CA HIS A 213 -5.40 -1.31 34.69
C HIS A 213 -4.78 -2.48 35.49
N PRO A 214 -4.70 -2.45 36.84
CA PRO A 214 -4.46 -1.39 37.83
C PRO A 214 -3.11 -1.69 38.57
N ALA A 215 -2.52 -0.89 39.45
CA ALA A 215 -3.00 -0.17 40.63
C ALA A 215 -2.04 0.98 40.96
#